data_AF-A0A975E927-F1
#
_entry.id   AF-A0A975E927-F1
#
_cell.length_a   1.000
_cell.length_b   1.000
_cell.length_c   1.000
_cell.angle_alpha   90.00
_cell.angle_beta   90.00
_cell.angle_gamma   90.00
#
_symmetry.space_group_name_H-M   'P 1'
#
loop_
_entity.id
_entity.type
_entity.pdbx_description
1 polymer ?
#
loop_
_entity_poly.entity_id
_entity_poly.type
_entity_poly.pdbx_seq_one_letter_code
_entity_poly.pdbx_strand_id
1 'polypeptide(L)'
;MQTFTPVSMPSPSGAELKAARLAAGLSQVDAAELMAYPVQPGSRGGLQSRTWQALESESDPRNMPGPIFAMFLLLTRQHPLYALVGKDTTTPAGQ
;
A
#
# COMPACT_ATOMS: atom_id res chain seq x y z
N MET A 1 -3.81 -32.12 6.89
CA MET A 1 -3.76 -31.00 5.91
C MET A 1 -3.89 -29.72 6.71
N GLN A 2 -2.94 -28.78 6.62
CA GLN A 2 -3.11 -27.46 7.24
C GLN A 2 -4.16 -26.68 6.46
N THR A 3 -5.16 -26.13 7.15
CA THR A 3 -6.20 -25.31 6.53
C THR A 3 -5.74 -23.85 6.59
N PHE A 4 -5.50 -23.24 5.42
CA PHE A 4 -5.20 -21.82 5.32
C PHE A 4 -6.50 -21.03 5.18
N THR A 5 -6.68 -19.98 5.99
CA THR A 5 -7.81 -19.06 5.83
C THR A 5 -7.48 -18.03 4.74
N PRO A 6 -8.24 -17.99 3.63
CA PRO A 6 -8.01 -16.99 2.61
C PRO A 6 -8.42 -15.60 3.11
N VAL A 7 -7.62 -14.59 2.80
CA VAL A 7 -7.96 -13.19 3.04
C VAL A 7 -8.38 -12.55 1.72
N SER A 8 -9.56 -11.95 1.67
CA SER A 8 -10.00 -11.17 0.52
C SER A 8 -9.15 -9.91 0.40
N MET A 9 -8.47 -9.76 -0.73
CA MET A 9 -7.59 -8.62 -1.02
C MET A 9 -7.89 -8.14 -2.45
N PRO A 10 -8.99 -7.39 -2.66
CA PRO A 10 -9.34 -6.89 -3.99
C PRO A 10 -8.34 -5.84 -4.46
N SER A 11 -8.10 -5.80 -5.77
CA SER A 11 -7.35 -4.70 -6.39
C SER A 11 -8.18 -3.41 -6.36
N PRO A 12 -7.61 -2.25 -5.99
CA PRO A 12 -8.31 -0.98 -6.02
C PRO A 12 -8.40 -0.44 -7.46
N SER A 13 -9.37 0.46 -7.67
CA SER A 13 -9.31 1.46 -8.74
C SER A 13 -8.23 2.51 -8.46
N GLY A 14 -7.80 3.25 -9.49
CA GLY A 14 -6.86 4.36 -9.32
C GLY A 14 -7.38 5.46 -8.38
N ALA A 15 -8.69 5.71 -8.39
CA ALA A 15 -9.35 6.66 -7.50
C ALA A 15 -9.31 6.21 -6.03
N GLU A 16 -9.56 4.93 -5.76
CA GLU A 16 -9.49 4.35 -4.41
C GLU A 16 -8.05 4.34 -3.87
N LEU A 17 -7.07 3.99 -4.72
CA LEU A 17 -5.65 4.06 -4.36
C LEU A 17 -5.24 5.49 -4.00
N LYS A 18 -5.63 6.47 -4.84
CA LYS A 18 -5.37 7.89 -4.60
C LYS A 18 -6.03 8.38 -3.31
N ALA A 19 -7.27 7.98 -3.05
CA ALA A 19 -7.98 8.35 -1.83
C ALA A 19 -7.28 7.80 -0.59
N ALA A 20 -6.90 6.52 -0.58
CA ALA A 20 -6.15 5.91 0.51
C ALA A 20 -4.78 6.58 0.74
N ARG A 21 -4.07 6.96 -0.33
CA ARG A 21 -2.81 7.69 -0.22
C ARG A 21 -2.99 9.06 0.42
N LEU A 22 -3.99 9.82 -0.03
CA LEU A 22 -4.26 11.15 0.52
C LEU A 22 -4.71 11.09 1.98
N ALA A 23 -5.51 10.09 2.35
CA ALA A 23 -5.91 9.86 3.73
C ALA A 23 -4.72 9.47 4.65
N ALA A 24 -3.67 8.84 4.09
CA ALA A 24 -2.40 8.63 4.79
C ALA A 24 -1.53 9.89 4.91
N GLY A 25 -1.90 11.00 4.26
CA GLY A 25 -1.08 12.23 4.21
C GLY A 25 0.17 12.10 3.34
N LEU A 26 0.23 11.14 2.41
CA LEU A 26 1.42 10.84 1.61
C LEU A 26 1.38 11.52 0.23
N SER A 27 2.52 12.03 -0.24
CA SER A 27 2.72 12.32 -1.66
C SER A 27 2.85 11.03 -2.47
N GLN A 28 2.77 11.11 -3.80
CA GLN A 28 3.02 9.95 -4.67
C GLN A 28 4.45 9.41 -4.52
N VAL A 29 5.41 10.28 -4.17
CA VAL A 29 6.80 9.87 -3.92
C VAL A 29 6.89 9.11 -2.59
N ASP A 30 6.33 9.65 -1.51
CA ASP A 30 6.38 8.99 -0.19
C ASP A 30 5.73 7.60 -0.24
N ALA A 31 4.61 7.48 -0.95
CA ALA A 31 3.90 6.22 -1.11
C ALA A 31 4.69 5.22 -1.99
N ALA A 32 5.37 5.72 -3.03
CA ALA A 32 6.27 4.91 -3.83
C ALA A 32 7.46 4.40 -3.02
N GLU A 33 8.10 5.25 -2.23
CA GLU A 33 9.22 4.87 -1.35
C GLU A 33 8.78 3.85 -0.29
N LEU A 34 7.64 4.09 0.37
CA LEU A 34 7.05 3.16 1.35
C LEU A 34 6.85 1.76 0.78
N MET A 35 6.43 1.68 -0.49
CA MET A 35 6.12 0.43 -1.18
C MET A 35 7.27 -0.05 -2.11
N ALA A 36 8.44 0.56 -2.00
CA ALA A 36 9.63 0.26 -2.82
C ALA A 36 9.41 0.31 -4.35
N TYR A 37 8.52 1.19 -4.82
CA TYR A 37 8.41 1.52 -6.24
C TYR A 37 9.52 2.50 -6.67
N PRO A 38 9.96 2.46 -7.93
CA PRO A 38 10.99 3.38 -8.43
C PRO A 38 10.59 4.86 -8.30
N VAL A 39 11.55 5.66 -7.87
CA VAL A 39 11.51 7.13 -7.82
C VAL A 39 12.66 7.68 -8.66
N GLN A 40 12.38 8.72 -9.45
CA GLN A 40 13.36 9.34 -10.34
C GLN A 40 13.19 10.86 -10.39
N PRO A 41 14.22 11.62 -10.82
CA PRO A 41 14.09 13.05 -11.06
C PRO A 41 12.95 13.36 -12.04
N GLY A 42 12.19 14.38 -11.70
CA GLY A 42 11.06 14.89 -12.46
C GLY A 42 11.43 16.12 -13.28
N SER A 43 10.55 16.43 -14.24
CA SER A 43 10.78 17.50 -15.23
C SER A 43 10.94 18.90 -14.65
N ARG A 44 10.49 19.14 -13.41
CA ARG A 44 10.52 20.44 -12.72
C ARG A 44 11.50 20.48 -11.54
N GLY A 45 12.48 19.57 -11.50
CA GLY A 45 13.54 19.57 -10.48
C GLY A 45 13.16 18.94 -9.13
N GLY A 46 12.02 18.25 -9.03
CA GLY A 46 11.62 17.42 -7.87
C GLY A 46 11.72 15.93 -8.17
N LEU A 47 11.37 15.07 -7.21
CA LEU A 47 11.25 13.63 -7.43
C LEU A 47 9.84 13.25 -7.92
N GLN A 48 9.73 12.14 -8.63
CA GLN A 48 8.46 11.55 -9.05
C GLN A 48 8.53 10.02 -9.09
N SER A 49 7.40 9.34 -8.99
CA SER A 49 7.25 7.92 -9.34
C SER A 49 6.27 7.75 -10.51
N ARG A 50 6.77 7.38 -11.70
CA ARG A 50 5.92 7.15 -12.88
C ARG A 50 5.02 5.93 -12.69
N THR A 51 5.50 4.92 -11.97
CA THR A 51 4.73 3.73 -11.66
C THR A 51 3.55 4.09 -10.77
N TRP A 52 3.79 4.80 -9.66
CA TRP A 52 2.70 5.21 -8.76
C TRP A 52 1.70 6.13 -9.46
N GLN A 53 2.19 7.11 -10.23
CA GLN A 53 1.34 8.01 -11.00
C GLN A 53 0.41 7.26 -11.96
N ALA A 54 0.92 6.21 -12.61
CA ALA A 54 0.12 5.40 -13.51
C ALA A 54 -0.93 4.54 -12.78
N LEU A 55 -0.57 3.98 -11.62
CA LEU A 55 -1.50 3.20 -10.80
C LEU A 55 -2.69 4.04 -10.30
N GLU A 56 -2.52 5.36 -10.15
CA GLU A 56 -3.59 6.30 -9.78
C GLU A 56 -4.33 6.90 -10.99
N SER A 57 -3.90 6.59 -12.22
CA SER A 57 -4.43 7.21 -13.43
C SER A 57 -5.68 6.50 -13.92
N GLU A 58 -6.76 7.25 -14.14
CA GLU A 58 -8.01 6.71 -14.73
C GLU A 58 -7.84 6.32 -16.21
N SER A 59 -6.86 6.89 -16.90
CA SER A 59 -6.59 6.61 -18.31
C SER A 59 -5.54 5.52 -18.53
N ASP A 60 -4.93 4.98 -17.46
CA ASP A 60 -3.93 3.92 -17.56
C ASP A 60 -4.58 2.60 -17.11
N PRO A 61 -4.47 1.51 -17.88
CA PRO A 61 -5.10 0.23 -17.52
C PRO A 61 -4.42 -0.48 -16.34
N ARG A 62 -3.27 0.02 -15.87
CA ARG A 62 -2.54 -0.59 -14.75
C ARG A 62 -3.25 -0.34 -13.42
N ASN A 63 -3.52 -1.42 -12.70
CA ASN A 63 -4.03 -1.37 -11.34
C ASN A 63 -3.03 -1.98 -10.36
N MET A 64 -3.08 -1.52 -9.11
CA MET A 64 -2.29 -2.11 -8.05
C MET A 64 -2.81 -3.52 -7.73
N PRO A 65 -1.98 -4.56 -7.65
CA PRO A 65 -2.45 -5.87 -7.22
C PRO A 65 -3.01 -5.82 -5.80
N GLY A 66 -4.17 -6.42 -5.58
CA GLY A 66 -4.88 -6.37 -4.30
C GLY A 66 -4.04 -6.71 -3.05
N PRO A 67 -3.18 -7.74 -3.04
CA PRO A 67 -2.29 -7.99 -1.91
C PRO A 67 -1.30 -6.85 -1.61
N ILE A 68 -0.84 -6.15 -2.65
CA ILE A 68 0.05 -4.99 -2.51
C ILE A 68 -0.73 -3.81 -1.92
N PHE A 69 -1.97 -3.60 -2.38
CA PHE A 69 -2.84 -2.57 -1.81
C PHE A 69 -3.21 -2.88 -0.35
N ALA A 70 -3.52 -4.13 -0.02
CA ALA A 70 -3.77 -4.54 1.35
C ALA A 70 -2.57 -4.28 2.26
N MET A 71 -1.35 -4.54 1.79
CA MET A 71 -0.12 -4.19 2.51
C MET A 71 0.06 -2.68 2.66
N PHE A 72 -0.21 -1.89 1.62
CA PHE A 72 -0.19 -0.43 1.69
C PHE A 72 -1.17 0.10 2.77
N LEU A 73 -2.40 -0.43 2.80
CA LEU A 73 -3.38 -0.10 3.84
C LEU A 73 -2.91 -0.52 5.23
N LEU A 74 -2.25 -1.68 5.37
CA LEU A 74 -1.70 -2.14 6.64
C LEU A 74 -0.56 -1.24 7.15
N LEU A 75 0.38 -0.89 6.28
CA LEU A 75 1.50 0.00 6.60
C LEU A 75 1.05 1.42 6.95
N THR A 76 -0.04 1.88 6.34
CA THR A 76 -0.64 3.20 6.61
C THR A 76 -1.72 3.17 7.70
N ARG A 77 -1.97 2.01 8.34
CA ARG A 77 -3.01 1.81 9.36
C ARG A 77 -4.44 2.15 8.92
N GLN A 78 -4.74 1.92 7.65
CA GLN A 78 -6.05 2.14 7.05
C GLN A 78 -6.80 0.84 6.71
N HIS A 79 -6.18 -0.33 6.93
CA HIS A 79 -6.82 -1.60 6.60
C HIS A 79 -8.05 -1.83 7.49
N PRO A 80 -9.24 -2.13 6.93
CA PRO A 80 -10.51 -2.11 7.68
C PRO A 80 -10.64 -3.21 8.74
N LEU A 81 -9.96 -4.35 8.55
CA LEU A 81 -10.13 -5.54 9.40
C LEU A 81 -8.88 -5.93 10.20
N TYR A 82 -7.70 -5.46 9.81
CA TYR A 82 -6.43 -6.01 10.28
C TYR A 82 -5.44 -4.87 10.55
N ALA A 83 -4.52 -5.10 11.48
CA ALA A 83 -3.41 -4.21 11.75
C ALA A 83 -2.12 -5.03 11.89
N LEU A 84 -0.98 -4.43 11.55
CA LEU A 84 0.32 -5.04 11.80
C LEU A 84 0.67 -4.92 13.29
N VAL A 85 1.09 -6.04 13.88
CA VAL A 85 1.60 -6.11 15.26
C VAL A 85 3.01 -6.69 15.26
N GLY A 86 3.88 -6.17 16.13
CA GLY A 86 5.20 -6.75 16.33
C GLY A 86 5.09 -8.16 16.93
N LYS A 87 5.95 -9.08 16.50
CA LYS A 87 5.93 -10.46 17.03
C LYS A 87 6.43 -10.55 18.48
N ASP A 88 7.19 -9.57 18.95
CA ASP A 88 7.94 -9.64 20.22
C ASP A 88 7.22 -9.01 21.44
N THR A 89 5.93 -8.69 21.34
CA THR A 89 5.14 -8.25 22.51
C THR A 89 4.20 -9.31 23.08
N THR A 90 4.26 -10.54 22.55
CA THR A 90 3.56 -11.69 23.12
C THR A 90 4.55 -12.84 23.29
N THR A 91 5.50 -12.69 24.23
CA THR A 91 5.93 -13.84 25.02
C THR A 91 4.77 -14.16 25.95
N PRO A 92 4.11 -15.33 25.84
CA PRO A 92 3.27 -15.79 26.92
C PRO A 92 4.22 -16.04 28.10
N ALA A 93 4.08 -15.27 29.18
CA ALA A 93 4.59 -15.72 30.46
C ALA A 93 3.88 -17.06 30.73
N GLY A 94 4.62 -18.16 30.61
CA GLY A 94 4.20 -19.40 31.20
C GLY A 94 4.08 -19.18 32.71
N GLN A 95 2.85 -19.28 33.21
CA GLN A 95 2.45 -19.98 34.44
C GLN A 95 0.94 -19.84 34.62
#